data_AF-A0A6I4HS41-F1
#
_entry.id   AF-A0A6I4HS41-F1
#
_cell.length_a   1.000
_cell.length_b   1.000
_cell.length_c   1.000
_cell.angle_alpha   90.00
_cell.angle_beta   90.00
_cell.angle_gamma   90.00
#
_symmetry.space_group_name_H-M   'P 1'
#
loop_
_entity.id
_entity.type
_entity.pdbx_description
1 polymer ?
#
loop_
_entity_poly.entity_id
_entity_poly.type
_entity_poly.pdbx_seq_one_letter_code
_entity_poly.pdbx_strand_id
1 'polypeptide(L)' 'MEQKLNSFIEVSPQSDFTIHNLPYGIFSRTAEGERQVGVAIGDWVIDLAALEKHGLLKLSDQDT' A
#
# COMPACT_ATOMS: atom_id res chain seq x y z
N MET A 1 -16.43 -10.68 16.02
CA MET A 1 -15.10 -11.34 16.01
C MET A 1 -14.30 -10.67 14.90
N GLU A 2 -13.44 -9.74 15.26
CA GLU A 2 -12.60 -9.01 14.30
C GLU A 2 -11.57 -9.98 13.75
N GLN A 3 -11.61 -10.18 12.42
CA GLN A 3 -10.61 -10.99 11.73
C GLN A 3 -9.27 -10.30 11.89
N LYS A 4 -8.37 -10.89 12.68
CA LYS A 4 -6.96 -10.47 12.76
C LYS A 4 -6.33 -10.78 11.41
N LEU A 5 -6.42 -9.84 10.47
CA LEU A 5 -5.57 -9.86 9.29
C LEU A 5 -4.16 -9.64 9.82
N ASN A 6 -3.36 -10.69 9.88
CA ASN A 6 -1.95 -10.54 10.19
C ASN A 6 -1.26 -10.05 8.91
N SER A 7 -0.77 -8.81 8.93
CA SER A 7 0.19 -8.37 7.92
C SER A 7 1.44 -9.23 8.05
N PHE A 8 2.02 -9.62 6.92
CA PHE A 8 3.36 -10.24 6.90
C PHE A 8 4.46 -9.24 7.28
N ILE A 9 4.11 -7.95 7.37
CA ILE A 9 4.94 -6.86 7.86
C ILE A 9 4.63 -6.65 9.34
N GLU A 10 5.68 -6.57 10.16
CA GLU A 10 5.54 -6.25 11.58
C GLU A 10 5.10 -4.78 11.71
N VAL A 11 3.81 -4.56 12.00
CA VAL A 11 3.23 -3.22 12.18
C VAL A 11 3.00 -2.99 13.66
N SER A 12 3.52 -1.89 14.20
CA SER A 12 3.26 -1.54 15.60
C SER A 12 1.75 -1.35 15.83
N PRO A 13 1.16 -1.93 16.89
CA PRO A 13 -0.25 -1.76 17.21
C PRO A 13 -0.63 -0.32 17.59
N GLN A 14 0.35 0.58 17.79
CA GLN A 14 0.13 2.02 17.99
C GLN A 14 0.30 2.85 16.71
N SER A 15 0.58 2.23 15.56
CA SER A 15 0.68 2.95 14.29
C SER A 15 -0.71 3.32 13.76
N ASP A 16 -0.88 4.56 13.30
CA ASP A 16 -2.10 4.99 12.59
C ASP A 16 -2.28 4.26 11.24
N PHE A 17 -1.23 3.61 10.74
CA PHE A 17 -1.16 2.87 9.47
C PHE A 17 -1.26 1.35 9.69
N THR A 18 -2.31 0.90 10.36
CA THR A 18 -2.59 -0.53 10.52
C THR A 18 -3.00 -1.19 9.21
N ILE A 19 -2.96 -2.51 9.11
CA ILE A 19 -3.48 -3.25 7.93
C ILE A 19 -4.98 -3.00 7.65
N HIS A 20 -5.73 -2.52 8.66
CA HIS A 20 -7.13 -2.13 8.49
C HIS A 20 -7.29 -0.71 7.97
N ASN A 21 -6.24 0.11 8.02
CA ASN A 21 -6.20 1.48 7.54
C ASN A 21 -5.02 1.64 6.57
N LEU A 22 -5.29 1.35 5.30
CA LEU A 22 -4.33 1.45 4.21
C LEU A 22 -4.63 2.74 3.40
N PRO A 23 -4.12 3.91 3.82
CA PRO A 23 -4.30 5.13 3.06
C PRO A 23 -3.51 5.08 1.77
N TYR A 24 -4.18 5.46 0.68
CA TYR A 24 -3.54 5.70 -0.61
C TYR A 24 -2.92 7.10 -0.61
N GLY A 25 -1.67 7.19 -1.02
CA GLY A 25 -0.94 8.43 -1.15
C GLY A 25 -0.14 8.48 -2.45
N ILE A 26 0.31 9.68 -2.80
CA ILE A 26 1.28 9.88 -3.87
C ILE A 26 2.64 10.08 -3.22
N PHE A 27 3.63 9.29 -3.60
CA PHE A 27 5.00 9.41 -3.14
C PHE A 27 5.96 9.50 -4.32
N SER A 28 7.16 10.00 -4.07
CA SER A 28 8.27 9.97 -5.03
C SER A 28 9.51 9.46 -4.31
N ARG A 29 10.28 8.58 -4.96
CA ARG A 29 11.52 8.01 -4.38
C ARG A 29 12.65 9.04 -4.27
N THR A 30 12.59 10.07 -5.11
CA THR A 30 13.51 11.20 -5.13
C THR A 30 12.72 12.51 -5.29
N ALA A 31 13.33 13.65 -4.99
CA ALA A 31 12.67 14.95 -5.08
C ALA A 31 12.25 15.30 -6.53
N GLU A 32 13.05 14.91 -7.53
CA GLU A 32 12.70 15.05 -8.96
C GLU A 32 12.12 13.76 -9.59
N GLY A 33 11.84 12.74 -8.78
CA GLY A 33 11.39 11.44 -9.25
C GLY A 33 9.94 11.43 -9.73
N GLU A 34 9.57 10.37 -10.45
CA GLU A 34 8.19 10.16 -10.85
C GLU A 34 7.28 10.00 -9.62
N ARG A 35 6.13 10.66 -9.68
CA ARG A 35 5.08 10.56 -8.66
C ARG A 35 4.34 9.26 -8.87
N GLN A 36 4.46 8.35 -7.92
CA GLN A 36 3.84 7.04 -7.96
C GLN A 36 2.77 6.93 -6.87
N VAL A 37 1.72 6.16 -7.14
CA VAL A 37 0.71 5.84 -6.13
C VAL A 37 1.26 4.74 -5.22
N GLY A 38 1.16 4.96 -3.92
CA GLY A 38 1.55 3.98 -2.93
C GLY A 38 0.60 3.91 -1.74
N VAL A 39 0.72 2.83 -0.98
CA VAL A 39 -0.06 2.58 0.23
C VAL A 39 0.89 2.52 1.42
N ALA A 40 0.63 3.33 2.44
CA ALA A 40 1.42 3.28 3.67
C ALA A 40 0.96 2.12 4.56
N ILE A 41 1.91 1.34 5.08
CA ILE A 41 1.69 0.26 6.04
C ILE A 41 2.81 0.26 7.08
N GLY A 42 2.50 0.72 8.29
CA GLY A 42 3.52 0.99 9.31
C GLY A 42 4.60 1.96 8.79
N ASP A 43 5.85 1.52 8.82
CA ASP A 43 7.01 2.28 8.33
C ASP A 43 7.32 2.05 6.84
N TRP A 44 6.50 1.26 6.14
CA TRP A 44 6.71 0.88 4.75
C TRP A 44 5.70 1.55 3.83
N VAL A 45 6.10 1.75 2.57
CA VAL A 45 5.20 2.18 1.49
C VAL A 45 5.21 1.12 0.40
N ILE A 46 4.03 0.60 0.07
CA ILE A 46 3.81 -0.32 -1.03
C ILE A 46 3.63 0.50 -2.31
N ASP A 47 4.48 0.26 -3.31
CA ASP A 47 4.41 0.91 -4.63
C ASP A 47 3.42 0.17 -5.53
N LEU A 48 2.26 0.78 -5.82
CA LEU A 48 1.21 0.16 -6.63
C LEU A 48 1.60 0.07 -8.11
N ALA A 49 2.35 1.07 -8.62
CA ALA A 49 2.82 1.06 -10.00
C ALA A 49 3.85 -0.07 -10.22
N ALA A 50 4.70 -0.34 -9.22
CA ALA A 50 5.58 -1.50 -9.27
C ALA A 50 4.79 -2.83 -9.27
N LEU A 51 3.74 -2.94 -8.44
CA LEU A 51 2.91 -4.14 -8.39
C LEU A 51 2.18 -4.40 -9.72
N GLU A 52 1.65 -3.36 -10.36
CA GLU A 52 1.05 -3.44 -11.69
C GLU A 52 2.08 -3.87 -12.73
N LYS A 53 3.26 -3.23 -12.75
CA LYS A 53 4.35 -3.56 -13.68
C LYS A 53 4.83 -5.01 -13.55
N HIS A 54 4.80 -5.56 -12.34
CA HIS A 54 5.14 -6.97 -12.09
C HIS A 54 3.97 -7.94 -12.29
N GLY A 55 2.78 -7.44 -12.69
CA GLY A 55 1.58 -8.26 -12.90
C GLY A 55 0.99 -8.85 -11.62
N LEU A 56 1.40 -8.35 -10.46
CA LEU A 56 0.92 -8.77 -9.14
C LEU A 56 -0.36 -8.03 -8.75
N LEU A 57 -0.54 -6.82 -9.27
CA LEU A 57 -1.80 -6.09 -9.22
C LEU A 57 -2.50 -6.24 -10.57
N LYS A 58 -3.59 -7.01 -10.58
CA LYS A 58 -4.51 -7.05 -11.72
C LYS A 58 -5.62 -6.06 -11.44
N LEU A 59 -5.64 -4.95 -12.17
CA LEU A 59 -6.82 -4.11 -12.26
C LEU A 59 -7.87 -4.93 -12.98
N SER A 60 -8.80 -5.52 -12.23
CA SER A 60 -10.03 -6.01 -12.83
C SER A 60 -10.83 -4.78 -13.24
N ASP A 61 -11.15 -4.67 -14.53
CA ASP A 61 -12.15 -3.72 -15.02
C ASP A 61 -13.51 -4.14 -14.44
N GLN A 62 -13.74 -3.84 -13.16
CA GLN A 62 -15.07 -3.84 -12.58
C GLN A 62 -15.65 -2.44 -12.87
N ASP A 63 -15.88 -2.18 -14.16
CA ASP A 63 -16.92 -1.26 -14.59
C ASP A 63 -18.26 -1.94 -14.25
N THR A 64 -18.77 -1.74 -13.02
CA THR A 64 -20.20 -1.70 -12.64
C THR A 64 -20.33 -1.39 -11.16
#